data_AF-A0A485N583-F1
#
_entry.id   AF-A0A485N583-F1
#
_cell.length_a   1.000
_cell.length_b   1.000
_cell.length_c   1.000
_cell.angle_alpha   90.00
_cell.angle_beta   90.00
_cell.angle_gamma   90.00
#
_symmetry.space_group_name_H-M   'P 1'
#
loop_
_entity.id
_entity.type
_entity.pdbx_description
1 polymer ?
#
loop_
_entity_poly.entity_id
_entity_poly.type
_entity_poly.pdbx_seq_one_letter_code
_entity_poly.pdbx_strand_id
1 'polypeptide(L)' 'MPRSASSATTSDKPRRAEIEKFSKSTSKKTEMQGKNPLPSKEMTEQEKQA' A
#
# COMPACT_ATOMS: atom_id res chain seq x y z
N MET A 1 40.61 8.44 11.61
CA MET A 1 39.42 7.78 11.02
C MET A 1 39.49 6.29 11.36
N PRO A 2 38.40 5.67 11.85
CA PRO A 2 37.61 4.84 10.94
C PRO A 2 36.07 4.88 11.16
N ARG A 3 35.38 4.88 10.01
CA ARG A 3 34.10 4.25 9.61
C ARG A 3 32.87 4.25 10.54
N SER A 4 31.84 4.96 10.05
CA SER A 4 30.42 4.69 10.26
C SER A 4 30.06 3.21 10.20
N ALA A 5 29.22 2.75 11.12
CA ALA A 5 28.37 1.58 10.90
C ALA A 5 27.05 1.73 11.69
N SER A 6 25.98 1.80 10.90
CA SER A 6 24.57 1.78 11.24
C SER A 6 24.21 0.86 12.42
N SER A 7 23.48 1.37 13.40
CA SER A 7 22.94 0.64 14.56
C SER A 7 21.75 -0.26 14.20
N ALA A 8 21.89 -1.11 13.18
CA ALA A 8 20.86 -2.03 12.73
C ALA A 8 21.31 -3.46 12.99
N THR A 9 20.98 -4.07 14.14
CA THR A 9 21.15 -5.55 14.30
C THR A 9 20.51 -6.25 15.51
N THR A 10 19.53 -5.67 16.24
CA THR A 10 18.83 -6.45 17.29
C THR A 10 17.30 -6.39 17.29
N SER A 11 16.67 -5.45 16.59
CA SER A 11 15.20 -5.32 16.55
C SER A 11 14.51 -6.08 15.38
N ASP A 12 15.26 -6.89 14.63
CA ASP A 12 14.74 -7.50 13.39
C ASP A 12 14.19 -8.92 13.60
N LYS A 13 14.65 -9.60 14.65
CA LYS A 13 14.30 -11.00 14.96
C LYS A 13 12.83 -11.19 15.39
N PRO A 14 12.29 -10.42 16.37
CA PRO A 14 10.87 -10.54 16.71
C PRO A 14 9.96 -10.02 15.58
N ARG A 15 10.37 -8.94 14.91
CA ARG A 15 9.63 -8.32 13.80
C ARG A 15 9.40 -9.28 12.62
N ARG A 16 10.40 -10.07 12.25
CA ARG A 16 10.26 -11.06 11.16
C ARG A 16 9.26 -12.17 11.51
N ALA A 17 9.30 -12.65 12.75
CA ALA A 17 8.39 -13.69 13.22
C ALA A 17 6.92 -13.20 13.25
N GLU A 18 6.70 -11.92 13.55
CA GLU A 18 5.37 -11.30 13.48
C GLU A 18 4.85 -11.21 12.04
N ILE A 19 5.72 -10.89 11.06
CA ILE A 19 5.37 -10.86 9.64
C ILE A 19 5.06 -12.27 9.12
N GLU A 20 5.79 -13.30 9.55
CA GLU A 20 5.55 -14.70 9.17
C GLU A 20 4.22 -15.24 9.73
N LYS A 21 3.83 -14.79 10.93
CA LYS A 21 2.54 -15.12 11.55
C LYS A 21 1.37 -14.24 11.08
N PHE A 22 1.63 -13.17 10.33
CA PHE A 22 0.61 -12.23 9.87
C PHE A 22 -0.25 -12.88 8.78
N SER A 23 -1.52 -13.17 9.09
CA SER A 23 -2.47 -13.70 8.10
C SER A 23 -3.16 -12.58 7.32
N LYS A 24 -3.04 -12.59 5.99
CA LYS A 24 -3.73 -11.63 5.11
C LYS A 24 -5.26 -11.69 5.22
N SER A 25 -5.81 -12.78 5.75
CA SER A 25 -7.25 -12.97 5.94
C SER A 25 -7.85 -12.18 7.12
N THR A 26 -7.04 -11.77 8.10
CA THR A 26 -7.49 -10.99 9.25
C THR A 26 -7.48 -9.47 8.98
N SER A 27 -6.96 -9.06 7.82
CA SER A 27 -7.02 -7.67 7.35
C SER A 27 -8.42 -7.34 6.84
N LYS A 28 -8.99 -6.22 7.29
CA LYS A 28 -10.28 -5.74 6.80
C LYS A 28 -10.21 -5.52 5.29
N LYS A 29 -11.19 -6.02 4.54
CA LYS A 29 -11.35 -5.67 3.12
C LYS A 29 -11.67 -4.19 3.05
N THR A 30 -10.75 -3.40 2.53
CA THR A 30 -10.97 -1.99 2.25
C THR A 30 -11.27 -1.85 0.76
N GLU A 31 -12.49 -1.42 0.44
CA GLU A 31 -12.83 -0.96 -0.91
C GLU A 31 -12.13 0.38 -1.13
N MET A 32 -11.07 0.36 -1.94
CA MET A 32 -10.35 1.58 -2.31
C MET A 32 -11.02 2.18 -3.53
N GLN A 33 -11.77 3.26 -3.34
CA GLN A 33 -12.24 4.06 -4.46
C GLN A 33 -11.07 4.91 -4.96
N GLY A 34 -10.53 4.54 -6.12
CA GLY A 34 -9.54 5.36 -6.81
C GLY A 34 -10.12 6.74 -7.04
N LYS A 35 -9.40 7.81 -6.65
CA LYS A 35 -9.84 9.20 -6.82
C LYS A 35 -9.97 9.65 -8.29
N ASN A 36 -9.71 8.74 -9.23
CA ASN A 36 -9.89 8.95 -10.65
C ASN A 36 -10.46 7.68 -11.29
N PRO A 37 -11.72 7.31 -11.02
CA PRO A 37 -12.41 6.33 -11.83
C PRO A 37 -12.42 6.88 -13.26
N LEU A 38 -12.18 6.04 -14.28
CA LEU A 38 -12.39 6.47 -15.65
C LEU A 38 -13.83 7.00 -15.78
N PRO A 39 -14.04 8.12 -16.48
CA PRO A 39 -15.38 8.65 -16.68
C PRO A 39 -16.25 7.55 -17.32
N SER A 40 -17.52 7.49 -16.90
CA SER A 40 -18.47 6.59 -17.55
C SER A 40 -18.67 7.01 -19.00
N LYS A 41 -19.11 6.08 -19.86
CA LYS A 41 -19.36 6.36 -21.27
C LYS A 41 -20.31 7.55 -21.46
N GLU A 42 -21.30 7.66 -20.58
CA GLU A 42 -22.26 8.77 -20.54
C GLU A 42 -21.59 10.12 -20.27
N MET A 43 -20.70 10.21 -19.27
CA MET A 43 -19.94 11.44 -18.98
C MET A 43 -19.00 11.82 -20.14
N THR A 44 -18.43 10.82 -20.81
CA THR A 44 -17.51 11.05 -21.93
C THR A 44 -18.24 11.61 -23.17
N GLU A 45 -19.50 11.22 -23.39
CA GLU A 45 -20.31 11.71 -24.50
C GLU A 45 -20.82 13.14 -24.26
N GLN A 46 -21.17 13.46 -23.01
CA GLN A 46 -21.53 14.81 -22.62
C GLN A 46 -20.36 15.80 -22.78
N GLU A 47 -19.13 15.41 -22.41
CA GLU A 47 -17.93 16.25 -22.61
C GLU A 47 -17.62 16.48 -24.09
N LYS A 48 -17.84 15.48 -24.94
CA LYS A 48 -17.65 15.62 -26.40
C LYS A 48 -18.65 16.56 -27.08
N GLN A 49 -19.81 16.78 -26.47
CA GLN A 49 -20.87 17.64 -26.99
C GLN A 49 -20.87 19.04 -26.36
N ALA A 50 -20.04 19.27 -25.33
CA ALA A 50 -19.80 20.58 -24.74
C ALA A 50 -18.76 21.37 -25.56
#